data_AF-A0A0B6Y341-F1
#
_entry.id   AF-A0A0B6Y341-F1
#
_cell.length_a   1.000
_cell.length_b   1.000
_cell.length_c   1.000
_cell.angle_alpha   90.00
_cell.angle_beta   90.00
_cell.angle_gamma   90.00
#
_symmetry.space_group_name_H-M   'P 1'
#
loop_
_entity.id
_entity.type
_entity.pdbx_description
1 polymer ?
#
loop_
_entity_poly.entity_id
_entity_poly.type
_entity_poly.pdbx_seq_one_letter_code
_entity_poly.pdbx_strand_id
1 'polypeptide(L)' 'LLCEDKNVPYVFVNSKAALGRACGVSRPICACAVTQNEGSQIKGQIQKMKENVEKLLI' A
#
# COMPACT_ATOMS: atom_id res chain seq x y z
N LEU A 1 -8.67 -1.89 13.06
CA LEU A 1 -9.94 -1.18 13.33
C LEU A 1 -10.25 -0.10 12.28
N LEU A 2 -9.58 1.05 12.13
CA LEU A 2 -10.01 2.02 11.07
C LEU A 2 -9.96 1.47 9.62
N CYS A 3 -8.91 0.73 9.25
CA CYS A 3 -8.81 0.11 7.92
C CYS A 3 -9.83 -1.03 7.73
N GLU A 4 -10.15 -1.75 8.80
CA GLU A 4 -11.19 -2.81 8.78
C GLU A 4 -12.57 -2.19 8.65
N ASP A 5 -12.88 -1.17 9.44
CA ASP A 5 -14.16 -0.45 9.41
C ASP A 5 -14.44 0.17 8.03
N LYS A 6 -13.38 0.65 7.36
CA LYS A 6 -13.47 1.26 6.03
C LYS A 6 -13.26 0.29 4.88
N ASN A 7 -13.08 -1.01 5.13
CA ASN A 7 -12.76 -2.02 4.12
C ASN A 7 -11.56 -1.61 3.22
N VAL A 8 -10.53 -1.02 3.83
CA VAL A 8 -9.29 -0.65 3.15
C VAL A 8 -8.25 -1.74 3.41
N PRO A 9 -7.78 -2.45 2.38
CA PRO A 9 -6.78 -3.50 2.56
C PRO A 9 -5.45 -2.90 3.02
N TYR A 10 -4.80 -3.58 3.96
CA TYR A 10 -3.51 -3.18 4.52
C TYR A 10 -2.62 -4.40 4.71
N VAL A 11 -1.30 -4.18 4.68
CA VAL A 11 -0.30 -5.25 4.89
C VAL A 11 0.93 -4.67 5.58
N PHE A 12 1.59 -5.48 6.39
CA PHE A 12 2.88 -5.14 6.99
C PHE A 12 4.04 -5.58 6.10
N VAL A 13 5.07 -4.75 6.04
CA VAL A 13 6.32 -5.04 5.32
C VAL A 13 7.46 -5.28 6.30
N ASN A 14 8.46 -6.05 5.87
CA ASN A 14 9.58 -6.48 6.71
C ASN A 14 10.59 -5.36 7.07
N SER A 15 10.59 -4.21 6.39
CA SER A 15 11.58 -3.17 6.60
C SER A 15 11.04 -1.75 6.38
N LYS A 16 11.13 -0.92 7.43
CA LYS A 16 10.83 0.52 7.39
C LYS A 16 11.78 1.31 6.48
N ALA A 17 13.04 0.87 6.38
CA ALA A 17 14.05 1.53 5.55
C ALA A 17 13.82 1.26 4.06
N ALA A 18 13.45 0.04 3.69
CA ALA A 18 13.09 -0.30 2.31
C ALA A 18 11.84 0.47 1.87
N LEU A 19 10.84 0.58 2.76
CA LEU A 19 9.63 1.38 2.51
C LEU A 19 9.97 2.85 2.26
N GLY A 20 10.82 3.45 3.11
CA GLY A 20 11.28 4.83 2.92
C GLY A 20 11.89 5.07 1.54
N ARG A 21 12.81 4.20 1.13
CA ARG A 21 13.44 4.28 -0.21
C ARG A 21 12.43 4.12 -1.34
N ALA A 22 11.46 3.20 -1.22
CA ALA A 22 10.40 3.03 -2.23
C ALA A 22 9.49 4.25 -2.34
N CYS A 23 9.27 4.98 -1.24
CA CYS A 23 8.54 6.26 -1.24
C CYS A 23 9.39 7.47 -1.65
N GLY A 24 10.68 7.28 -2.00
CA GLY A 24 11.58 8.36 -2.40
C GLY A 24 12.12 9.20 -1.23
N VAL A 25 12.12 8.66 -0.01
CA VAL A 25 12.59 9.36 1.20
C VAL A 25 13.79 8.63 1.81
N SER A 26 14.82 9.39 2.20
CA SER A 26 16.04 8.81 2.81
C SER A 26 15.85 8.31 4.24
N ARG A 27 14.76 8.70 4.90
CA ARG A 27 14.44 8.36 6.28
C ARG A 27 13.51 7.14 6.35
N PRO A 28 13.65 6.27 7.35
CA PRO A 28 12.71 5.16 7.55
C PRO A 28 11.28 5.65 7.75
N ILE A 29 10.32 4.97 7.11
CA ILE A 29 8.89 5.33 7.17
C ILE A 29 8.11 4.21 7.89
N CYS A 30 7.11 4.58 8.69
CA CYS A 30 6.26 3.64 9.41
C CYS A 30 5.01 3.20 8.64
N ALA A 31 4.45 4.05 7.79
CA ALA A 31 3.27 3.76 6.98
C ALA A 31 3.24 4.61 5.70
N CYS A 32 2.64 4.08 4.64
CA CYS A 32 2.31 4.82 3.42
C CYS A 32 0.91 4.44 2.95
N ALA A 33 0.25 5.35 2.24
CA ALA A 33 -1.03 5.08 1.60
C ALA A 33 -0.91 5.31 0.09
N VAL A 34 -1.40 4.36 -0.70
CA VAL A 34 -1.52 4.50 -2.14
C VAL A 34 -2.93 5.01 -2.44
N THR A 35 -3.04 6.21 -2.98
CA THR A 35 -4.33 6.81 -3.36
C THR A 35 -4.70 6.42 -4.79
N GLN A 36 -6.00 6.31 -5.05
CA GLN A 36 -6.51 6.07 -6.40
C GLN A 36 -6.66 7.40 -7.13
N ASN A 37 -6.13 7.47 -8.34
CA ASN A 37 -6.34 8.60 -9.26
C ASN A 37 -6.79 8.04 -10.61
N GLU A 38 -7.94 8.48 -11.11
CA GLU A 38 -8.58 7.96 -12.33
C GLU A 38 -7.74 8.19 -13.59
N GLY A 39 -6.94 9.26 -13.63
CA GLY A 39 -6.02 9.56 -14.74
C GLY A 39 -4.67 8.84 -14.65
N SER A 40 -4.46 7.98 -13.66
CA SER A 40 -3.15 7.36 -13.43
C SER A 40 -2.89 6.19 -14.39
N GLN A 41 -1.75 6.24 -15.10
CA GLN A 41 -1.30 5.18 -16.01
C GLN A 41 -1.05 3.84 -15.28
N ILE A 42 -0.79 3.88 -13.97
CA ILE A 42 -0.49 2.70 -13.15
C ILE A 42 -1.72 2.11 -12.46
N LYS A 43 -2.94 2.57 -12.78
CA LYS A 43 -4.19 2.10 -12.15
C LYS A 43 -4.33 0.57 -12.15
N GLY A 44 -4.00 -0.08 -13.27
CA GLY A 44 -4.05 -1.54 -13.39
C GLY A 44 -3.07 -2.27 -12.47
N GLN A 45 -1.89 -1.69 -12.20
CA GLN A 45 -0.92 -2.26 -11.28
C GLN A 45 -1.39 -2.14 -9.82
N ILE A 46 -1.95 -0.99 -9.46
CA ILE A 46 -2.51 -0.76 -8.11
C ILE A 46 -3.65 -1.73 -7.83
N GLN A 47 -4.54 -1.96 -8.81
CA GLN A 47 -5.65 -2.90 -8.67
C GLN A 47 -5.17 -4.35 -8.46
N LYS A 48 -4.20 -4.81 -9.27
CA LYS A 48 -3.59 -6.14 -9.08
C LYS A 48 -2.92 -6.28 -7.70
N MET A 49 -2.24 -5.23 -7.24
CA MET A 49 -1.61 -5.23 -5.92
C MET A 49 -2.65 -5.31 -4.81
N LYS A 50 -3.76 -4.56 -4.94
CA LYS A 50 -4.90 -4.61 -4.00
C LYS A 50 -5.46 -6.02 -3.88
N GLU A 51 -5.73 -6.68 -5.01
CA GLU A 51 -6.24 -8.07 -5.04
C GLU A 51 -5.28 -9.06 -4.38
N ASN A 52 -3.97 -8.89 -4.56
CA ASN A 52 -2.97 -9.74 -3.92
C ASN A 52 -2.94 -9.54 -2.40
N VAL A 53 -3.11 -8.31 -1.92
CA VAL A 53 -3.17 -8.02 -0.48
C VAL A 53 -4.45 -8.57 0.15
N GLU A 54 -5.60 -8.44 -0.52
CA GLU A 54 -6.87 -9.00 -0.04
C GLU A 54 -6.80 -10.53 0.12
N LYS A 55 -6.08 -11.23 -0.76
CA LYS A 55 -5.85 -12.69 -0.63
C LYS A 55 -5.01 -13.08 0.59
N LEU A 56 -4.17 -12.19 1.10
CA LEU A 56 -3.36 -12.45 2.30
C LEU A 56 -4.16 -12.27 3.60
N LEU A 57 -5.35 -11.66 3.53
CA LEU A 57 -6.23 -11.40 4.66
C LEU A 57 -7.35 -12.46 4.79
N ILE A 58 -7.28 -13.54 4.00
CA ILE A 58 -8.10 -14.76 4.13
C ILE A 58 -7.47 -15.70 5.15
#